data_AF-A0A7J2NLC9-F1
#
_entry.id   AF-A0A7J2NLC9-F1
#
_cell.length_a   1.000
_cell.length_b   1.000
_cell.length_c   1.000
_cell.angle_alpha   90.00
_cell.angle_beta   90.00
_cell.angle_gamma   90.00
#
_symmetry.space_group_name_H-M   'P 1'
#
loop_
_entity.id
_entity.type
_entity.pdbx_description
1 polymer ?
#
loop_
_entity_poly.entity_id
_entity_poly.type
_entity_poly.pdbx_seq_one_letter_code
_entity_poly.pdbx_strand_id
1 'polypeptide(L)'
;MEPNHFFFLVLPLAVLVVFLVAVVLYRARKEEDYYELQVKKLRQLLFSGKMDKKTFLNLRNRLKNEKIFTTESKKLLALLSSEKIDGETYVRLRQVLEKSYRDRIDKVEGYTTGVGRKEPFDASRF
;
A
#
# COMPACT_ATOMS: atom_id res chain seq x y z
N MET A 1 53.59 9.19 -9.66
CA MET A 1 52.43 10.09 -9.55
C MET A 1 52.45 10.67 -8.15
N GLU A 2 52.37 12.00 -8.01
CA GLU A 2 52.36 12.63 -6.70
C GLU A 2 51.13 12.18 -5.91
N PRO A 3 51.28 11.82 -4.62
CA PRO A 3 50.18 11.29 -3.80
C PRO A 3 48.97 12.23 -3.78
N ASN A 4 49.17 13.54 -3.89
CA ASN A 4 48.10 14.53 -3.95
C ASN A 4 47.15 14.37 -5.15
N HIS A 5 47.64 13.93 -6.31
CA HIS A 5 46.77 13.71 -7.48
C HIS A 5 45.89 12.46 -7.34
N PHE A 6 46.36 11.45 -6.62
CA PHE A 6 45.56 10.27 -6.30
C PHE A 6 44.40 10.63 -5.37
N PHE A 7 44.65 11.44 -4.34
CA PHE A 7 43.59 11.93 -3.44
C PHE A 7 42.58 12.84 -4.16
N PHE A 8 43.03 13.72 -5.07
CA PHE A 8 42.13 14.57 -5.85
C PHE A 8 41.17 13.81 -6.77
N LEU A 9 41.53 12.59 -7.18
CA LEU A 9 40.70 11.74 -8.05
C LEU A 9 39.81 10.79 -7.24
N VAL A 10 40.34 10.22 -6.16
CA VAL A 10 39.62 9.24 -5.33
C VAL A 10 38.60 9.91 -4.40
N LEU A 11 38.91 11.10 -3.86
CA LEU A 11 38.03 11.82 -2.96
C LEU A 11 36.67 12.21 -3.61
N PRO A 12 36.61 12.87 -4.78
CA PRO A 12 35.33 13.18 -5.41
C PRO A 12 34.60 11.92 -5.85
N LEU A 13 35.32 10.87 -6.25
CA LEU A 13 34.72 9.59 -6.61
C LEU A 13 34.02 8.93 -5.40
N ALA A 14 34.67 8.93 -4.23
CA ALA A 14 34.10 8.42 -2.99
C ALA A 14 32.86 9.23 -2.56
N VAL A 15 32.91 10.57 -2.66
CA VAL A 15 31.74 11.43 -2.40
C VAL A 15 30.60 11.09 -3.35
N LEU A 16 30.88 10.84 -4.62
CA LEU A 16 29.88 10.48 -5.62
C LEU A 16 29.22 9.14 -5.29
N VAL A 17 30.00 8.14 -4.88
CA VAL A 17 29.48 6.83 -4.45
C VAL A 17 28.59 6.98 -3.21
N VAL A 18 29.02 7.74 -2.20
CA VAL A 18 28.21 8.00 -0.99
C VAL A 18 26.92 8.73 -1.35
N PHE A 19 27.00 9.73 -2.24
CA PHE A 19 25.83 10.45 -2.71
C PHE A 19 24.84 9.53 -3.45
N LEU A 20 25.34 8.64 -4.30
CA LEU A 20 24.53 7.65 -5.02
C LEU A 20 23.84 6.70 -4.05
N VAL A 21 24.56 6.17 -3.06
CA VAL A 21 24.00 5.32 -2.01
C VAL A 21 22.94 6.06 -1.20
N ALA A 22 23.20 7.33 -0.84
CA ALA A 22 22.23 8.16 -0.12
C ALA A 22 20.96 8.42 -0.94
N VAL A 23 21.08 8.69 -2.25
CA VAL A 23 19.95 8.86 -3.16
C VAL A 23 19.15 7.57 -3.32
N VAL A 24 19.82 6.43 -3.46
CA VAL A 24 19.17 5.11 -3.55
C VAL A 24 18.42 4.80 -2.25
N LEU A 25 19.05 4.99 -1.09
CA LEU A 25 18.41 4.81 0.22
C LEU A 25 17.26 5.79 0.44
N TYR A 26 17.40 7.05 0.01
CA TYR A 26 16.34 8.05 0.11
C TYR A 26 15.15 7.68 -0.78
N ARG A 27 15.38 7.25 -2.02
CA ARG A 27 14.30 6.74 -2.90
C ARG A 27 13.65 5.48 -2.34
N ALA A 28 14.44 4.53 -1.84
CA ALA A 28 13.93 3.32 -1.19
C ALA A 28 13.10 3.63 0.07
N ARG A 29 13.48 4.66 0.85
CA ARG A 29 12.69 5.14 2.00
C ARG A 29 11.47 5.95 1.59
N LYS A 30 11.50 6.68 0.47
CA LYS A 30 10.35 7.42 -0.05
C LYS A 30 9.30 6.48 -0.65
N GLU A 31 9.74 5.28 -1.05
CA GLU A 31 8.90 4.09 -1.25
C GLU A 31 8.55 3.36 0.06
N GLU A 32 8.64 4.01 1.24
CA GLU A 32 7.82 3.58 2.38
C GLU A 32 6.37 3.60 1.91
N ASP A 33 5.91 2.40 1.55
CA ASP A 33 4.62 2.09 0.99
C ASP A 33 3.56 2.97 1.66
N TYR A 34 2.88 3.81 0.88
CA TYR A 34 1.74 4.61 1.36
C TYR A 34 0.79 3.76 2.23
N TYR A 35 0.67 2.48 1.89
CA TYR A 35 0.04 1.44 2.71
C TYR A 35 0.62 1.30 4.13
N GLU A 36 1.94 1.12 4.29
CA GLU A 36 2.60 1.02 5.60
C GLU A 36 2.39 2.27 6.44
N LEU A 37 2.43 3.45 5.82
CA LEU A 37 2.21 4.72 6.50
C LEU A 37 0.76 4.84 7.00
N GLN A 38 -0.21 4.41 6.18
CA GLN A 38 -1.61 4.36 6.59
C GLN A 38 -1.88 3.28 7.67
N VAL A 39 -1.23 2.12 7.60
CA VAL A 39 -1.34 1.07 8.61
C VAL A 39 -0.74 1.52 9.95
N LYS A 40 0.39 2.25 9.94
CA LYS A 40 0.97 2.86 11.14
C LYS A 40 -0.02 3.84 11.79
N LYS A 41 -0.65 4.73 11.01
CA LYS A 41 -1.68 5.65 11.50
C LYS A 41 -2.89 4.92 12.09
N LEU A 42 -3.40 3.90 11.41
CA LEU A 42 -4.48 3.05 11.91
C LEU A 42 -4.10 2.37 13.23
N ARG A 43 -2.88 1.87 13.35
CA ARG A 43 -2.39 1.25 14.59
C ARG A 43 -2.31 2.26 15.73
N GLN A 44 -1.86 3.48 15.44
CA GLN A 44 -1.84 4.57 16.42
C GLN A 44 -3.24 4.95 16.89
N LEU A 45 -4.22 4.98 15.99
CA LEU A 45 -5.63 5.23 16.33
C LEU A 45 -6.22 4.11 17.20
N LEU A 46 -5.88 2.85 16.91
CA LEU A 46 -6.26 1.70 17.73
C LEU A 46 -5.69 1.81 19.15
N PHE A 47 -4.39 2.10 19.29
CA PHE A 47 -3.75 2.25 20.60
C PHE A 47 -4.24 3.49 21.37
N SER A 48 -4.67 4.53 20.67
CA SER A 48 -5.28 5.71 21.29
C SER A 48 -6.71 5.48 21.82
N GLY A 49 -7.28 4.29 21.62
CA GLY A 49 -8.65 3.96 22.03
C GLY A 49 -9.75 4.61 21.18
N LYS A 50 -9.38 5.44 20.19
CA LYS A 50 -10.31 6.13 19.28
C LYS A 50 -10.91 5.22 18.22
N MET A 51 -10.47 3.98 18.12
CA MET A 51 -10.93 3.03 17.10
C MET A 51 -11.03 1.63 17.68
N ASP A 52 -12.12 0.94 17.36
CA ASP A 52 -12.33 -0.45 17.75
C ASP A 52 -11.46 -1.42 16.92
N LYS A 53 -11.13 -2.57 17.50
CA LYS A 53 -10.33 -3.63 16.87
C LYS A 53 -10.98 -4.16 15.58
N LYS A 54 -12.32 -4.26 15.54
CA LYS A 54 -13.05 -4.68 14.33
C LYS A 54 -12.89 -3.65 13.21
N THR A 55 -13.04 -2.37 13.54
CA THR A 55 -12.88 -1.25 12.61
C THR A 55 -11.45 -1.18 12.06
N PHE A 56 -10.44 -1.38 12.91
CA PHE A 56 -9.04 -1.48 12.49
C PHE A 56 -8.80 -2.60 11.49
N LEU A 57 -9.29 -3.82 11.78
CA LEU A 57 -9.10 -4.98 10.92
C LEU A 57 -9.75 -4.78 9.54
N ASN A 58 -10.94 -4.17 9.51
CA ASN A 58 -11.63 -3.86 8.25
C ASN A 58 -10.88 -2.83 7.42
N LEU A 59 -10.49 -1.70 8.01
CA LEU A 59 -9.73 -0.66 7.32
C LEU A 59 -8.39 -1.19 6.81
N ARG A 60 -7.69 -1.99 7.62
CA ARG A 60 -6.44 -2.65 7.20
C ARG A 60 -6.65 -3.59 6.03
N ASN A 61 -7.70 -4.43 6.07
CA ASN A 61 -8.00 -5.38 5.01
C ASN A 61 -8.41 -4.66 3.71
N ARG A 62 -9.16 -3.55 3.82
CA ARG A 62 -9.52 -2.67 2.70
C ARG A 62 -8.27 -2.04 2.06
N LEU A 63 -7.39 -1.45 2.86
CA LEU A 63 -6.12 -0.90 2.37
C LEU A 63 -5.24 -1.97 1.71
N LYS A 64 -5.25 -3.21 2.23
CA LYS A 64 -4.50 -4.31 1.64
C LYS A 64 -5.04 -4.67 0.25
N ASN A 65 -6.36 -4.75 0.11
CA ASN A 65 -6.99 -5.01 -1.17
C ASN A 65 -6.74 -3.88 -2.18
N GLU A 66 -6.78 -2.62 -1.74
CA GLU A 66 -6.47 -1.46 -2.57
C GLU A 66 -5.02 -1.47 -3.06
N LYS A 67 -4.06 -1.84 -2.19
CA LYS A 67 -2.66 -2.02 -2.59
C LYS A 67 -2.50 -3.09 -3.67
N ILE A 68 -3.21 -4.22 -3.53
CA ILE A 68 -3.16 -5.31 -4.52
C ILE A 68 -3.73 -4.81 -5.85
N PHE A 69 -4.91 -4.19 -5.84
CA PHE A 69 -5.57 -3.66 -7.03
C PHE A 69 -4.70 -2.62 -7.76
N THR A 70 -4.11 -1.68 -7.04
CA THR A 70 -3.23 -0.66 -7.62
C THR A 70 -1.96 -1.27 -8.20
N THR A 71 -1.38 -2.28 -7.55
CA THR A 71 -0.20 -2.99 -8.05
C THR A 71 -0.52 -3.78 -9.32
N GLU A 72 -1.63 -4.52 -9.34
CA GLU A 72 -2.07 -5.29 -10.51
C GLU A 72 -2.47 -4.37 -11.66
N SER A 73 -3.14 -3.24 -11.38
CA SER A 73 -3.46 -2.21 -12.37
C SER A 73 -2.19 -1.61 -13.00
N LYS A 74 -1.17 -1.31 -12.20
CA LYS A 74 0.13 -0.82 -12.70
C LYS A 74 0.81 -1.86 -13.58
N LYS A 75 0.78 -3.14 -13.21
CA LYS A 75 1.31 -4.23 -14.04
C LYS A 75 0.56 -4.33 -15.37
N LEU A 76 -0.77 -4.25 -15.34
CA LEU A 76 -1.62 -4.25 -16.53
C LEU A 76 -1.28 -3.09 -17.47
N LEU A 77 -1.09 -1.89 -16.91
CA LEU A 77 -0.69 -0.72 -17.68
C LEU A 77 0.73 -0.87 -18.25
N ALA A 78 1.66 -1.45 -17.50
CA ALA A 78 3.01 -1.75 -17.98
C ALA A 78 3.03 -2.80 -19.11
N LEU A 79 2.13 -3.79 -19.06
CA LEU A 79 1.96 -4.76 -20.14
C LEU A 79 1.41 -4.11 -21.41
N LEU A 80 0.46 -3.19 -21.27
CA LEU A 80 -0.06 -2.40 -22.39
C LEU A 80 1.03 -1.49 -22.97
N SER A 81 1.79 -0.78 -22.13
CA SER A 81 2.85 0.13 -22.58
C SER A 81 4.05 -0.60 -23.18
N SER A 82 4.23 -1.88 -22.87
CA SER A 82 5.25 -2.74 -23.49
C SER A 82 4.72 -3.50 -24.71
N GLU A 83 3.52 -3.15 -25.19
CA GLU A 83 2.84 -3.76 -26.34
C GLU A 83 2.66 -5.29 -26.24
N LYS A 84 2.77 -5.84 -25.02
CA LYS A 84 2.58 -7.28 -24.77
C LYS A 84 1.13 -7.70 -24.81
N ILE A 85 0.23 -6.75 -24.64
CA ILE A 85 -1.22 -6.93 -24.74
C ILE A 85 -1.79 -5.81 -25.61
N ASP A 86 -2.81 -6.13 -26.38
CA ASP A 86 -3.61 -5.18 -27.14
C ASP A 86 -4.57 -4.39 -26.22
N GLY A 87 -5.05 -3.26 -26.74
CA GLY A 87 -5.95 -2.37 -25.99
C GLY A 87 -7.26 -3.04 -25.61
N GLU A 88 -7.78 -3.96 -26.43
CA GLU A 88 -9.03 -4.66 -26.15
C GLU A 88 -8.85 -5.68 -25.01
N THR A 89 -7.77 -6.45 -25.03
CA THR A 89 -7.39 -7.36 -23.94
C THR A 89 -7.13 -6.59 -22.64
N TYR A 90 -6.52 -5.41 -22.69
CA TYR A 90 -6.35 -4.55 -21.52
C TYR A 90 -7.70 -4.17 -20.90
N VAL A 91 -8.68 -3.74 -21.71
CA VAL A 91 -10.01 -3.34 -21.22
C VAL A 91 -10.71 -4.52 -20.54
N ARG A 92 -10.69 -5.71 -21.15
CA ARG A 92 -11.29 -6.92 -20.57
C ARG A 92 -10.64 -7.30 -19.25
N LEU A 93 -9.31 -7.37 -19.20
CA LEU A 93 -8.58 -7.71 -17.98
C LEU A 93 -8.78 -6.68 -16.86
N ARG A 94 -8.84 -5.39 -17.21
CA ARG A 94 -9.15 -4.32 -16.27
C ARG A 94 -10.56 -4.46 -15.69
N GLN A 95 -11.56 -4.78 -16.51
CA GLN A 95 -12.93 -5.02 -16.02
C GLN A 95 -12.99 -6.21 -15.07
N VAL A 96 -12.29 -7.31 -15.37
CA VAL A 96 -12.19 -8.48 -14.49
C VAL A 96 -11.52 -8.11 -13.17
N LEU A 97 -10.45 -7.32 -13.23
CA LEU A 97 -9.74 -6.82 -12.05
C LEU A 97 -10.64 -5.97 -11.17
N GLU A 98 -11.37 -5.02 -11.77
CA GLU A 98 -12.32 -4.14 -11.06
C GLU A 98 -13.47 -4.93 -10.44
N LYS A 99 -13.99 -5.94 -11.15
CA LYS A 99 -15.03 -6.83 -10.62
C LYS A 99 -14.52 -7.65 -9.43
N SER A 100 -13.34 -8.25 -9.54
CA SER A 100 -12.74 -9.01 -8.44
C SER A 100 -12.44 -8.12 -7.23
N TYR A 101 -12.03 -6.88 -7.45
CA TYR A 101 -11.81 -5.92 -6.37
C TYR A 101 -13.11 -5.58 -5.65
N ARG A 102 -14.20 -5.28 -6.38
CA ARG A 102 -15.52 -5.03 -5.78
C ARG A 102 -15.98 -6.23 -4.95
N ASP A 103 -15.92 -7.44 -5.51
CA ASP A 103 -16.31 -8.66 -4.79
C ASP A 103 -15.52 -8.85 -3.48
N ARG A 104 -14.22 -8.49 -3.45
CA ARG A 104 -13.39 -8.57 -2.24
C ARG A 104 -13.73 -7.50 -1.22
N ILE A 105 -14.07 -6.28 -1.66
CA ILE A 105 -14.51 -5.20 -0.77
C ILE A 105 -15.89 -5.54 -0.18
N ASP A 106 -16.82 -5.98 -1.01
CA ASP A 106 -18.17 -6.37 -0.60
C ASP A 106 -18.15 -7.53 0.40
N LYS A 107 -17.21 -8.48 0.25
CA LYS A 107 -16.99 -9.52 1.27
C LYS A 107 -16.51 -8.93 2.59
N VAL A 108 -15.58 -7.99 2.59
CA VAL A 108 -15.08 -7.34 3.82
C VAL A 108 -16.19 -6.52 4.48
N GLU A 109 -17.05 -5.87 3.70
CA GLU A 109 -18.17 -5.06 4.20
C GLU A 109 -19.38 -5.93 4.63
N GLY A 110 -19.66 -7.05 3.96
CA GLY A 110 -20.73 -7.99 4.31
C GLY A 110 -20.57 -8.65 5.68
N TYR A 111 -19.35 -8.82 6.19
CA TYR A 111 -19.11 -9.26 7.59
C TYR A 111 -19.50 -8.19 8.63
N THR A 112 -19.76 -6.94 8.23
CA THR A 112 -20.11 -5.85 9.15
C THR A 112 -21.60 -5.66 9.33
N THR A 113 -22.40 -5.87 8.28
CA THR A 113 -23.86 -5.73 8.32
C THR A 113 -24.57 -6.92 9.00
N GLY A 114 -23.89 -8.06 9.17
CA GLY A 114 -24.45 -9.25 9.85
C GLY A 114 -24.40 -9.25 11.39
N VAL A 115 -23.79 -8.25 12.04
CA VAL A 115 -23.66 -8.21 13.51
C VAL A 115 -23.95 -6.79 14.00
N GLY A 116 -25.22 -6.39 13.97
CA GLY A 116 -25.64 -5.03 14.30
C GLY A 116 -27.09 -4.88 14.78
N ARG A 117 -27.77 -5.96 15.18
CA ARG A 117 -29.02 -5.89 15.96
C ARG A 117 -28.82 -6.59 17.30
N LYS A 118 -28.02 -5.97 18.17
CA LYS A 118 -28.17 -6.22 19.61
C LYS A 118 -29.29 -5.31 20.06
N GLU A 119 -30.40 -5.90 20.46
CA GLU A 119 -31.49 -5.22 21.15
C GLU A 119 -30.90 -4.40 22.31
N PRO A 120 -31.43 -3.19 22.60
CA PRO A 120 -31.02 -2.46 23.79
C PRO A 120 -31.35 -3.33 25.00
N PHE A 121 -30.36 -3.49 25.89
CA PHE A 121 -30.52 -4.18 27.16
C PHE A 121 -31.68 -3.54 27.95
N ASP A 122 -32.76 -4.30 28.14
CA ASP A 122 -33.94 -3.88 28.91
C ASP A 122 -33.71 -4.22 30.39
N ALA A 123 -33.42 -3.19 31.18
CA ALA A 123 -33.21 -3.32 32.62
C ALA A 123 -34.52 -3.43 33.42
N SER A 124 -35.69 -3.43 32.78
CA SER A 124 -37.00 -3.43 33.45
C SER A 124 -37.40 -4.78 34.07
N ARG A 125 -36.50 -5.76 34.07
CA ARG A 125 -36.73 -7.12 34.60
C ARG A 125 -35.83 -7.50 35.78
N PHE A 126 -35.08 -6.56 36.34
CA PHE A 126 -34.34 -6.73 37.60
C PHE A 126 -34.75 -5.67 38.62
#